data_AF-A0A957J4R5-F1
#
_entry.id   AF-A0A957J4R5-F1
#
_cell.length_a   1.000
_cell.length_b   1.000
_cell.length_c   1.000
_cell.angle_alpha   90.00
_cell.angle_beta   90.00
_cell.angle_gamma   90.00
#
_symmetry.space_group_name_H-M   'P 1'
#
loop_
_entity.id
_entity.type
_entity.pdbx_description
1 polymer ?
#
loop_
_entity_poly.entity_id
_entity_poly.type
_entity_poly.pdbx_seq_one_letter_code
_entity_poly.pdbx_strand_id
1 'polypeptide(L)'
;MTVLTTRQRDLLQLLLRANLPLGAAELATEMQLTPRQVTYDLKGVRHWLNQHGVALKITPGIGVELECSPDRQHALAAELSAASDLQLVLTASQRQQLIALILLVSEEPMILYQLQQLLQMSRTTVLKDLDELEAWLTERQITLERRPNYGFWIACSEQERRQAVAALLWGETPFGPSLTTMNHRKGLVFPLAADAHLLDAVKEASEIIQRWDMRRAASQVAYAEAQLGGRFTDDAVLHLALVLAIQAQRVQDGHVTAVSPTRLQWLQTLPTWQIAVHIARRLGWRKVDTWPVAEIGYVAMHILATP
;
A
#
# COMPACT_ATOMS: atom_id res chain seq x y z
N MET A 1 12.16 5.73 30.82
CA MET A 1 11.86 4.51 30.04
C MET A 1 12.25 4.79 28.61
N THR A 2 12.99 3.89 27.97
CA THR A 2 13.44 4.14 26.59
C THR A 2 12.37 3.66 25.65
N VAL A 3 11.71 4.59 24.99
CA VAL A 3 10.68 4.31 23.98
C VAL A 3 11.35 3.72 22.74
N LEU A 4 10.86 2.57 22.29
CA LEU A 4 11.30 1.97 21.03
C LEU A 4 10.63 2.67 19.86
N THR A 5 11.34 2.77 18.74
CA THR A 5 10.69 3.06 17.46
C THR A 5 9.97 1.80 16.95
N THR A 6 8.97 1.94 16.08
CA THR A 6 8.33 0.77 15.43
C THR A 6 9.36 -0.08 14.69
N ARG A 7 10.37 0.54 14.08
CA ARG A 7 11.50 -0.17 13.45
C ARG A 7 12.30 -1.00 14.46
N GLN A 8 12.61 -0.45 15.62
CA GLN A 8 13.32 -1.18 16.68
C GLN A 8 12.45 -2.29 17.28
N ARG A 9 11.14 -2.07 17.41
CA ARG A 9 10.17 -3.10 17.78
C ARG A 9 10.20 -4.24 16.75
N ASP A 10 10.10 -3.95 15.47
CA ASP A 10 10.05 -4.96 14.40
C ASP A 10 11.36 -5.76 14.33
N LEU A 11 12.51 -5.07 14.48
CA LEU A 11 13.81 -5.71 14.62
C LEU A 11 13.86 -6.66 15.83
N LEU A 12 13.34 -6.22 16.98
CA LEU A 12 13.27 -7.06 18.17
C LEU A 12 12.30 -8.24 17.98
N GLN A 13 11.16 -8.05 17.29
CA GLN A 13 10.24 -9.15 16.97
C GLN A 13 10.90 -10.20 16.06
N LEU A 14 11.72 -9.79 15.09
CA LEU A 14 12.49 -10.72 14.27
C LEU A 14 13.45 -11.55 15.13
N LEU A 15 14.22 -10.89 16.01
CA LEU A 15 15.12 -11.57 16.94
C LEU A 15 14.39 -12.51 17.92
N LEU A 16 13.21 -12.11 18.41
CA LEU A 16 12.37 -12.91 19.29
C LEU A 16 11.75 -14.13 18.59
N ARG A 17 11.63 -14.13 17.26
CA ARG A 17 11.12 -15.28 16.48
C ARG A 17 12.23 -16.16 15.93
N ALA A 18 13.46 -15.68 15.94
CA ALA A 18 14.61 -16.40 15.41
C ALA A 18 15.02 -17.54 16.38
N ASN A 19 15.26 -18.72 15.82
CA ASN A 19 15.80 -19.86 16.55
C ASN A 19 17.34 -19.98 16.42
N LEU A 20 17.94 -19.14 15.58
CA LEU A 20 19.37 -19.10 15.30
C LEU A 20 19.83 -17.63 15.27
N PRO A 21 21.13 -17.35 15.52
CA PRO A 21 21.68 -16.01 15.37
C PRO A 21 21.45 -15.47 13.96
N LEU A 22 21.05 -14.20 13.86
CA LEU A 22 20.81 -13.54 12.57
C LEU A 22 21.94 -12.57 12.23
N GLY A 23 22.44 -12.66 11.00
CA GLY A 23 23.45 -11.74 10.48
C GLY A 23 22.89 -10.32 10.27
N ALA A 24 23.74 -9.30 10.40
CA ALA A 24 23.31 -7.91 10.16
C ALA A 24 22.82 -7.68 8.71
N ALA A 25 23.35 -8.41 7.73
CA ALA A 25 22.92 -8.36 6.33
C ALA A 25 21.56 -9.04 6.11
N GLU A 26 21.30 -10.15 6.82
CA GLU A 26 20.01 -10.85 6.76
C GLU A 26 18.90 -9.98 7.37
N LEU A 27 19.15 -9.44 8.57
CA LEU A 27 18.26 -8.47 9.22
C LEU A 27 18.01 -7.25 8.33
N ALA A 28 19.05 -6.75 7.66
CA ALA A 28 18.93 -5.62 6.74
C ALA A 28 18.03 -5.95 5.54
N THR A 29 18.14 -7.16 5.02
CA THR A 29 17.33 -7.62 3.87
C THR A 29 15.87 -7.78 4.26
N GLU A 30 15.61 -8.48 5.37
CA GLU A 30 14.25 -8.72 5.88
C GLU A 30 13.53 -7.41 6.24
N MET A 31 14.26 -6.44 6.81
CA MET A 31 13.70 -5.14 7.18
C MET A 31 13.73 -4.10 6.05
N GLN A 32 14.30 -4.43 4.88
CA GLN A 32 14.53 -3.49 3.78
C GLN A 32 15.32 -2.23 4.21
N LEU A 33 16.34 -2.44 5.02
CA LEU A 33 17.24 -1.42 5.56
C LEU A 33 18.67 -1.66 5.06
N THR A 34 19.54 -0.67 5.30
CA THR A 34 20.98 -0.88 5.18
C THR A 34 21.55 -1.57 6.43
N PRO A 35 22.63 -2.36 6.33
CA PRO A 35 23.30 -2.95 7.50
C PRO A 35 23.72 -1.91 8.56
N ARG A 36 24.04 -0.69 8.10
CA ARG A 36 24.33 0.45 8.98
C ARG A 36 23.12 0.90 9.80
N GLN A 37 21.93 0.96 9.19
CA GLN A 37 20.68 1.28 9.90
C GLN A 37 20.34 0.20 10.91
N VAL A 38 20.42 -1.08 10.53
CA VAL A 38 20.23 -2.20 11.48
C VAL A 38 21.17 -2.08 12.67
N THR A 39 22.46 -1.84 12.44
CA THR A 39 23.44 -1.67 13.52
C THR A 39 23.10 -0.50 14.44
N TYR A 40 22.57 0.59 13.89
CA TYR A 40 22.10 1.74 14.67
C TYR A 40 20.87 1.38 15.51
N ASP A 41 19.87 0.73 14.91
CA ASP A 41 18.63 0.32 15.57
C ASP A 41 18.90 -0.70 16.69
N LEU A 42 19.86 -1.60 16.50
CA LEU A 42 20.32 -2.55 17.52
C LEU A 42 20.84 -1.85 18.80
N LYS A 43 21.30 -0.60 18.74
CA LYS A 43 21.70 0.15 19.95
C LYS A 43 20.49 0.46 20.83
N GLY A 44 19.37 0.88 20.22
CA GLY A 44 18.11 1.13 20.92
C GLY A 44 17.52 -0.16 21.48
N VAL A 45 17.49 -1.23 20.65
CA VAL A 45 17.03 -2.56 21.07
C VAL A 45 17.85 -3.09 22.23
N ARG A 46 19.19 -3.02 22.18
CA ARG A 46 20.07 -3.42 23.28
C ARG A 46 19.74 -2.68 24.57
N HIS A 47 19.54 -1.37 24.49
CA HIS A 47 19.25 -0.57 25.67
C HIS A 47 17.89 -0.95 26.29
N TRP A 48 16.87 -1.19 25.47
CA TRP A 48 15.56 -1.65 25.93
C TRP A 48 15.66 -3.06 26.56
N LEU A 49 16.35 -4.01 25.92
CA LEU A 49 16.55 -5.35 26.45
C LEU A 49 17.26 -5.35 27.82
N ASN A 50 18.28 -4.51 27.98
CA ASN A 50 18.99 -4.37 29.26
C ASN A 50 18.06 -3.91 30.39
N GLN A 51 17.08 -3.03 30.10
CA GLN A 51 16.07 -2.61 31.10
C GLN A 51 15.14 -3.76 31.51
N HIS A 52 14.98 -4.77 30.65
CA HIS A 52 14.16 -5.96 30.89
C HIS A 52 14.98 -7.18 31.33
N GLY A 53 16.26 -6.97 31.68
CA GLY A 53 17.15 -8.01 32.21
C GLY A 53 17.62 -9.04 31.19
N VAL A 54 17.59 -8.72 29.89
CA VAL A 54 18.05 -9.61 28.81
C VAL A 54 19.22 -8.99 28.06
N ALA A 55 20.25 -9.78 27.79
CA ALA A 55 21.42 -9.34 27.05
C ALA A 55 21.30 -9.65 25.56
N LEU A 56 21.79 -8.72 24.73
CA LEU A 56 21.93 -8.91 23.29
C LEU A 56 23.37 -9.35 22.96
N LYS A 57 23.53 -10.61 22.56
CA LYS A 57 24.82 -11.19 22.21
C LYS A 57 25.09 -10.98 20.72
N ILE A 58 26.21 -10.34 20.42
CA ILE A 58 26.68 -10.11 19.06
C ILE A 58 27.97 -10.90 18.90
N THR A 59 27.97 -11.89 18.01
CA THR A 59 29.13 -12.72 17.72
C THR A 59 29.63 -12.42 16.31
N PRO A 60 30.86 -11.88 16.14
CA PRO A 60 31.41 -11.57 14.82
C PRO A 60 31.39 -12.79 13.89
N GLY A 61 30.89 -12.62 12.67
CA GLY A 61 30.79 -13.69 11.68
C GLY A 61 29.65 -14.70 11.89
N ILE A 62 28.94 -14.65 13.03
CA ILE A 62 27.81 -15.55 13.32
C ILE A 62 26.48 -14.77 13.32
N GLY A 63 26.43 -13.62 13.99
CA GLY A 63 25.24 -12.78 14.03
C GLY A 63 24.84 -12.29 15.41
N VAL A 64 23.56 -11.94 15.53
CA VAL A 64 22.94 -11.35 16.72
C VAL A 64 21.90 -12.31 17.27
N GLU A 65 21.96 -12.59 18.57
CA GLU A 65 21.01 -13.45 19.28
C GLU A 65 20.64 -12.87 20.67
N LEU A 66 19.50 -13.30 21.20
CA LEU A 66 19.04 -12.95 22.54
C LEU A 66 19.52 -13.98 23.55
N GLU A 67 20.19 -13.55 24.62
CA GLU A 67 20.64 -14.43 25.69
C GLU A 67 19.54 -14.52 26.77
N CYS A 68 18.53 -15.36 26.54
CA CYS A 68 17.45 -15.60 27.50
C CYS A 68 16.80 -16.99 27.33
N SER A 69 16.05 -17.43 28.34
CA SER A 69 15.28 -18.67 28.27
C SER A 69 14.07 -18.53 27.33
N PRO A 70 13.55 -19.63 26.77
CA PRO A 70 12.34 -19.59 25.94
C PRO A 70 11.14 -18.96 26.64
N ASP A 71 10.99 -19.17 27.95
CA ASP A 71 9.91 -18.56 28.74
C ASP A 71 10.06 -17.04 28.83
N ARG A 72 11.29 -16.55 29.03
CA ARG A 72 11.57 -15.11 29.07
C ARG A 72 11.38 -14.47 27.70
N GLN A 73 11.75 -15.18 26.63
CA GLN A 73 11.54 -14.75 25.25
C GLN A 73 10.04 -14.57 24.95
N HIS A 74 9.18 -15.51 25.37
CA HIS A 74 7.72 -15.37 25.25
C HIS A 74 7.17 -14.21 26.08
N ALA A 75 7.66 -14.02 27.32
CA ALA A 75 7.26 -12.88 28.15
C ALA A 75 7.62 -11.54 27.49
N LEU A 76 8.84 -11.40 26.95
CA LEU A 76 9.27 -10.21 26.22
C LEU A 76 8.41 -9.96 24.97
N ALA A 77 8.02 -11.00 24.24
CA ALA A 77 7.15 -10.85 23.08
C ALA A 77 5.75 -10.33 23.47
N ALA A 78 5.21 -10.79 24.59
CA ALA A 78 3.95 -10.29 25.13
C ALA A 78 4.06 -8.84 25.62
N GLU A 79 5.12 -8.50 26.35
CA GLU A 79 5.42 -7.13 26.82
C GLU A 79 5.57 -6.16 25.64
N LEU A 80 6.33 -6.55 24.61
CA LEU A 80 6.53 -5.76 23.40
C LEU A 80 5.24 -5.55 22.60
N SER A 81 4.33 -6.53 22.60
CA SER A 81 3.04 -6.44 21.92
C SER A 81 2.04 -5.55 22.68
N ALA A 82 2.20 -5.42 24.00
CA ALA A 82 1.39 -4.55 24.85
C ALA A 82 1.92 -3.11 24.93
N ALA A 83 3.12 -2.85 24.40
CA ALA A 83 3.74 -1.52 24.44
C ALA A 83 2.94 -0.51 23.60
N SER A 84 2.40 0.52 24.26
CA SER A 84 1.66 1.62 23.63
C SER A 84 2.53 2.84 23.32
N ASP A 85 3.68 2.98 23.99
CA ASP A 85 4.61 4.09 23.79
C ASP A 85 5.62 3.73 22.68
N LEU A 86 5.17 3.69 21.43
CA LEU A 86 6.03 3.46 20.26
C LEU A 86 6.12 4.71 19.39
N GLN A 87 7.31 4.96 18.83
CA GLN A 87 7.50 6.03 17.84
C GLN A 87 7.58 5.45 16.43
N LEU A 88 6.59 5.75 15.59
CA LEU A 88 6.64 5.37 14.17
C LEU A 88 7.65 6.25 13.41
N VAL A 89 8.61 5.62 12.73
CA VAL A 89 9.63 6.31 11.92
C VAL A 89 9.57 5.83 10.47
N LEU A 90 8.89 6.62 9.64
CA LEU A 90 8.76 6.36 8.20
C LEU A 90 10.06 6.64 7.46
N THR A 91 10.38 5.78 6.48
CA THR A 91 11.40 6.09 5.47
C THR A 91 10.90 7.16 4.50
N ALA A 92 11.80 7.78 3.72
CA ALA A 92 11.40 8.71 2.67
C ALA A 92 10.46 8.06 1.65
N SER A 93 10.80 6.83 1.22
CA SER A 93 9.98 6.01 0.33
C SER A 93 8.55 5.81 0.84
N GLN A 94 8.41 5.38 2.10
CA GLN A 94 7.10 5.16 2.71
C GLN A 94 6.29 6.46 2.76
N ARG A 95 6.94 7.57 3.13
CA ARG A 95 6.29 8.88 3.20
C ARG A 95 5.82 9.36 1.83
N GLN A 96 6.65 9.24 0.79
CA GLN A 96 6.29 9.61 -0.58
C GLN A 96 5.09 8.79 -1.07
N GLN A 97 5.08 7.48 -0.83
CA GLN A 97 3.98 6.61 -1.23
C GLN A 97 2.68 6.90 -0.46
N LEU A 98 2.76 7.25 0.84
CA LEU A 98 1.59 7.69 1.61
C LEU A 98 1.02 9.00 1.05
N ILE A 99 1.87 9.99 0.77
CA ILE A 99 1.46 11.25 0.15
C ILE A 99 0.80 10.99 -1.20
N ALA A 100 1.42 10.15 -2.04
CA ALA A 100 0.90 9.78 -3.35
C ALA A 100 -0.50 9.18 -3.24
N LEU A 101 -0.67 8.18 -2.36
CA LEU A 101 -1.95 7.51 -2.14
C LEU A 101 -3.03 8.50 -1.71
N ILE A 102 -2.74 9.31 -0.68
CA ILE A 102 -3.68 10.29 -0.11
C ILE A 102 -4.08 11.32 -1.17
N LEU A 103 -3.12 11.93 -1.89
CA LEU A 103 -3.42 12.92 -2.93
C LEU A 103 -4.17 12.32 -4.13
N LEU A 104 -3.87 11.09 -4.52
CA LEU A 104 -4.53 10.41 -5.64
C LEU A 104 -5.99 10.08 -5.36
N VAL A 105 -6.38 9.90 -4.09
CA VAL A 105 -7.77 9.59 -3.72
C VAL A 105 -8.50 10.75 -3.03
N SER A 106 -7.82 11.87 -2.79
CA SER A 106 -8.44 13.06 -2.24
C SER A 106 -9.44 13.67 -3.23
N GLU A 107 -10.60 14.07 -2.71
CA GLU A 107 -11.65 14.75 -3.47
C GLU A 107 -11.49 16.27 -3.44
N GLU A 108 -10.62 16.78 -2.57
CA GLU A 108 -10.35 18.20 -2.41
C GLU A 108 -8.84 18.49 -2.39
N PRO A 109 -8.43 19.72 -2.77
CA PRO A 109 -7.06 20.18 -2.63
C PRO A 109 -6.59 20.11 -1.17
N MET A 110 -5.34 19.68 -0.97
CA MET A 110 -4.75 19.62 0.36
C MET A 110 -3.72 20.74 0.53
N ILE A 111 -3.88 21.56 1.56
CA ILE A 111 -2.86 22.56 1.89
C ILE A 111 -1.65 21.89 2.53
N LEU A 112 -0.48 22.51 2.36
CA LEU A 112 0.78 21.97 2.90
C LEU A 112 0.71 21.65 4.40
N TYR A 113 0.01 22.49 5.16
CA TYR A 113 -0.15 22.30 6.60
C TYR A 113 -0.88 20.98 6.94
N GLN A 114 -1.89 20.58 6.16
CA GLN A 114 -2.59 19.31 6.37
C GLN A 114 -1.63 18.13 6.18
N LEU A 115 -0.84 18.13 5.10
CA LEU A 115 0.17 17.10 4.85
C LEU A 115 1.23 17.06 5.95
N GLN A 116 1.66 18.22 6.47
CA GLN A 116 2.58 18.30 7.59
C GLN A 116 2.01 17.69 8.87
N GLN A 117 0.73 17.93 9.17
CA GLN A 117 0.09 17.33 10.36
C GLN A 117 -0.10 15.83 10.20
N LEU A 118 -0.62 15.37 9.05
CA LEU A 118 -0.84 13.95 8.76
C LEU A 118 0.43 13.12 8.90
N LEU A 119 1.57 13.66 8.46
CA LEU A 119 2.86 12.98 8.50
C LEU A 119 3.72 13.34 9.70
N GLN A 120 3.33 14.36 10.47
CA GLN A 120 4.15 14.99 11.52
C GLN A 120 5.54 15.41 11.03
N MET A 121 5.61 15.99 9.83
CA MET A 121 6.87 16.34 9.15
C MET A 121 7.06 17.85 8.96
N SER A 122 8.32 18.25 8.82
CA SER A 122 8.67 19.64 8.52
C SER A 122 8.18 20.04 7.13
N ARG A 123 7.93 21.34 6.95
CA ARG A 123 7.59 21.96 5.67
C ARG A 123 8.57 21.55 4.57
N THR A 124 9.88 21.67 4.84
CA THR A 124 10.94 21.37 3.88
C THR A 124 10.94 19.90 3.46
N THR A 125 10.67 19.00 4.41
CA THR A 125 10.57 17.57 4.14
C THR A 125 9.42 17.27 3.20
N VAL A 126 8.20 17.72 3.53
CA VAL A 126 7.00 17.46 2.72
C VAL A 126 7.13 18.04 1.31
N LEU A 127 7.69 19.26 1.16
CA LEU A 127 7.94 19.84 -0.16
C LEU A 127 8.90 19.00 -1.00
N LYS A 128 9.98 18.49 -0.40
CA LYS A 128 10.91 17.60 -1.10
C LYS A 128 10.22 16.32 -1.56
N ASP A 129 9.35 15.73 -0.74
CA ASP A 129 8.63 14.52 -1.15
C ASP A 129 7.63 14.80 -2.27
N LEU A 130 7.00 15.98 -2.27
CA LEU A 130 6.11 16.42 -3.35
C LEU A 130 6.86 16.65 -4.67
N ASP A 131 8.11 17.12 -4.62
CA ASP A 131 8.96 17.26 -5.81
C ASP A 131 9.27 15.89 -6.45
N GLU A 132 9.59 14.89 -5.63
CA GLU A 132 9.82 13.51 -6.09
C GLU A 132 8.53 12.88 -6.64
N LEU A 133 7.40 13.16 -5.99
CA LEU A 133 6.09 12.71 -6.45
C LEU A 133 5.72 13.32 -7.81
N GLU A 134 5.97 14.62 -8.00
CA GLU A 134 5.65 15.33 -9.24
C GLU A 134 6.40 14.74 -10.45
N ALA A 135 7.66 14.32 -10.27
CA ALA A 135 8.41 13.64 -11.32
C ALA A 135 7.72 12.34 -11.77
N TRP A 136 7.32 11.48 -10.83
CA TRP A 136 6.62 10.22 -11.12
C TRP A 136 5.24 10.42 -11.76
N LEU A 137 4.49 11.44 -11.31
CA LEU A 137 3.19 11.79 -11.87
C LEU A 137 3.30 12.33 -13.30
N THR A 138 4.31 13.15 -13.59
CA THR A 138 4.54 13.75 -14.90
C THR A 138 4.79 12.68 -15.97
N GLU A 139 5.55 11.62 -15.64
CA GLU A 139 5.75 10.46 -16.53
C GLU A 139 4.44 9.77 -16.94
N ARG A 140 3.39 9.94 -16.14
CA ARG A 140 2.05 9.37 -16.33
C ARG A 140 1.03 10.37 -16.84
N GLN A 141 1.47 11.54 -17.32
CA GLN A 141 0.60 12.61 -17.82
C GLN A 141 -0.33 13.19 -16.74
N ILE A 142 0.01 13.01 -15.46
CA ILE A 142 -0.74 13.55 -14.33
C ILE A 142 -0.05 14.83 -13.85
N THR A 143 -0.82 15.89 -13.67
CA THR A 143 -0.30 17.18 -13.18
C THR A 143 -0.55 17.32 -11.68
N LEU A 144 0.51 17.59 -10.91
CA LEU A 144 0.39 18.04 -9.53
C LEU A 144 0.29 19.57 -9.53
N GLU A 145 -0.93 20.09 -9.45
CA GLU A 145 -1.14 21.53 -9.36
C GLU A 145 -0.72 22.07 -7.99
N ARG A 146 0.12 23.11 -7.99
CA ARG A 146 0.57 23.83 -6.80
C ARG A 146 0.05 25.25 -6.85
N ARG A 147 -0.94 25.58 -6.01
CA ARG A 147 -1.56 26.91 -6.01
C ARG A 147 -1.44 27.59 -4.64
N PRO A 148 -0.89 28.82 -4.56
CA PRO A 148 -0.85 29.57 -3.31
C PRO A 148 -2.25 29.69 -2.69
N ASN A 149 -2.37 29.47 -1.37
CA ASN A 149 -3.62 29.50 -0.60
C ASN A 149 -4.71 28.50 -1.01
N TYR A 150 -4.45 27.64 -2.00
CA TYR A 150 -5.36 26.56 -2.44
C TYR A 150 -4.77 25.18 -2.12
N GLY A 151 -3.45 25.05 -2.18
CA GLY A 151 -2.74 23.81 -1.83
C GLY A 151 -2.30 23.00 -3.04
N PHE A 152 -2.27 21.68 -2.86
CA PHE A 152 -1.84 20.68 -3.82
C PHE A 152 -3.04 19.89 -4.32
N TRP A 153 -3.13 19.72 -5.63
CA TRP A 153 -4.25 19.01 -6.27
C TRP A 153 -3.77 18.15 -7.43
N ILE A 154 -4.33 16.94 -7.56
CA ILE A 154 -4.05 16.05 -8.69
C ILE A 154 -5.04 16.35 -9.82
N ALA A 155 -4.54 16.97 -10.89
CA ALA A 155 -5.29 17.22 -12.11
C ALA A 155 -4.98 16.13 -13.15
N CYS A 156 -5.95 15.24 -13.38
CA CYS A 156 -5.90 14.18 -14.38
C CYS A 156 -7.31 13.66 -14.68
N SER A 157 -7.41 12.82 -15.71
CA SER A 157 -8.60 12.00 -15.97
C SER A 157 -8.77 10.91 -14.92
N GLU A 158 -10.00 10.45 -14.75
CA GLU A 158 -10.31 9.34 -13.83
C GLU A 158 -9.58 8.04 -14.22
N GLN A 159 -9.33 7.83 -15.52
CA GLN A 159 -8.54 6.68 -15.99
C GLN A 159 -7.09 6.76 -15.51
N GLU A 160 -6.43 7.90 -15.68
CA GLU A 160 -5.05 8.12 -15.25
C GLU A 160 -4.92 8.00 -13.73
N ARG A 161 -5.89 8.55 -12.97
CA ARG A 161 -5.95 8.42 -11.51
C ARG A 161 -5.97 6.96 -11.06
N ARG A 162 -6.89 6.16 -11.60
CA ARG A 162 -7.02 4.73 -11.27
C ARG A 162 -5.76 3.95 -11.64
N GLN A 163 -5.14 4.25 -12.78
CA GLN A 163 -3.89 3.64 -13.21
C GLN A 163 -2.73 3.99 -12.28
N ALA A 164 -2.62 5.25 -11.85
CA ALA A 164 -1.59 5.66 -10.90
C ALA A 164 -1.77 5.02 -9.52
N VAL A 165 -3.01 4.91 -9.03
CA VAL A 165 -3.30 4.18 -7.78
C VAL A 165 -2.93 2.70 -7.90
N ALA A 166 -3.31 2.04 -9.00
CA ALA A 166 -2.96 0.64 -9.23
C ALA A 166 -1.43 0.46 -9.29
N ALA A 167 -0.73 1.28 -10.08
CA ALA A 167 0.72 1.27 -10.19
C ALA A 167 1.41 1.49 -8.83
N LEU A 168 0.91 2.42 -8.02
CA LEU A 168 1.42 2.69 -6.68
C LEU A 168 1.37 1.45 -5.78
N LEU A 169 0.21 0.79 -5.74
CA LEU A 169 -0.02 -0.38 -4.87
C LEU A 169 0.68 -1.64 -5.40
N TRP A 170 0.78 -1.75 -6.72
CA TRP A 170 1.51 -2.83 -7.40
C TRP A 170 3.03 -2.71 -7.25
N GLY A 171 3.54 -1.54 -6.84
CA GLY A 171 4.97 -1.29 -6.65
C GLY A 171 5.69 -0.78 -7.91
N GLU A 172 4.95 -0.30 -8.90
CA GLU A 172 5.48 0.30 -10.14
C GLU A 172 5.83 1.78 -9.93
N THR A 173 6.66 2.05 -8.91
CA THR A 173 7.06 3.41 -8.53
C THR A 173 8.56 3.52 -8.33
N PRO A 174 9.14 4.72 -8.53
CA PRO A 174 10.56 4.97 -8.30
C PRO A 174 10.89 5.17 -6.81
N PHE A 175 9.88 5.22 -5.92
CA PHE A 175 10.08 5.60 -4.53
C PHE A 175 10.82 4.53 -3.72
N GLY A 176 10.80 3.27 -4.14
CA GLY A 176 11.36 2.12 -3.43
C GLY A 176 10.35 0.98 -3.29
N PRO A 177 10.53 0.08 -2.31
CA PRO A 177 9.62 -1.06 -2.10
C PRO A 177 8.18 -0.60 -1.84
N SER A 178 7.21 -1.32 -2.40
CA SER A 178 5.78 -0.98 -2.26
C SER A 178 5.35 -0.96 -0.79
N LEU A 179 4.48 0.00 -0.45
CA LEU A 179 3.77 0.04 0.82
C LEU A 179 2.80 -1.14 0.99
N THR A 180 2.42 -1.80 -0.10
CA THR A 180 1.49 -2.92 -0.06
C THR A 180 2.11 -4.19 -0.62
N THR A 181 1.59 -5.32 -0.14
CA THR A 181 1.89 -6.64 -0.71
C THR A 181 0.59 -7.32 -1.07
N MET A 182 0.64 -8.21 -2.05
CA MET A 182 -0.54 -8.91 -2.52
C MET A 182 -0.31 -10.42 -2.57
N ASN A 183 -1.33 -11.18 -2.18
CA ASN A 183 -1.36 -12.62 -2.41
C ASN A 183 -2.80 -13.14 -2.47
N HIS A 184 -3.00 -14.31 -3.05
CA HIS A 184 -4.32 -14.91 -3.24
C HIS A 184 -5.09 -15.18 -1.94
N ARG A 185 -4.40 -15.29 -0.80
CA ARG A 185 -5.03 -15.64 0.49
C ARG A 185 -5.55 -14.41 1.24
N LYS A 186 -4.76 -13.34 1.27
CA LYS A 186 -5.04 -12.12 2.04
C LYS A 186 -5.50 -10.96 1.16
N GLY A 187 -5.39 -11.06 -0.17
CA GLY A 187 -5.65 -9.94 -1.07
C GLY A 187 -4.58 -8.88 -0.92
N LEU A 188 -5.00 -7.62 -0.81
CA LEU A 188 -4.14 -6.46 -0.62
C LEU A 188 -3.84 -6.28 0.88
N VAL A 189 -2.55 -6.31 1.23
CA VAL A 189 -2.06 -6.18 2.60
C VAL A 189 -1.22 -4.92 2.71
N PHE A 190 -1.57 -4.08 3.68
CA PHE A 190 -0.82 -2.87 4.05
C PHE A 190 -0.11 -3.13 5.39
N PRO A 191 1.21 -3.43 5.42
CA PRO A 191 1.91 -3.82 6.64
C PRO A 191 1.85 -2.74 7.73
N LEU A 192 1.89 -1.46 7.35
CA LEU A 192 1.82 -0.35 8.31
C LEU A 192 0.42 -0.20 8.95
N ALA A 193 -0.62 -0.91 8.49
CA ALA A 193 -1.95 -0.83 9.08
C ALA A 193 -1.97 -1.15 10.59
N ALA A 194 -1.05 -1.99 11.07
CA ALA A 194 -0.91 -2.29 12.49
C ALA A 194 -0.51 -1.05 13.32
N ASP A 195 0.16 -0.09 12.68
CA ASP A 195 0.67 1.14 13.29
C ASP A 195 -0.23 2.36 12.98
N ALA A 196 -1.45 2.14 12.47
CA ALA A 196 -2.41 3.20 12.14
C ALA A 196 -2.74 4.12 13.33
N HIS A 197 -2.68 3.60 14.56
CA HIS A 197 -2.94 4.38 15.77
C HIS A 197 -1.79 5.36 16.12
N LEU A 198 -0.61 5.22 15.49
CA LEU A 198 0.58 6.02 15.79
C LEU A 198 0.73 7.24 14.86
N LEU A 199 0.10 7.24 13.68
CA LEU A 199 0.24 8.32 12.70
C LEU A 199 -1.01 8.43 11.80
N ASP A 200 -1.57 9.63 11.71
CA ASP A 200 -2.80 9.89 10.96
C ASP A 200 -2.69 9.54 9.47
N ALA A 201 -1.56 9.81 8.81
CA ALA A 201 -1.36 9.39 7.42
C ALA A 201 -1.44 7.88 7.21
N VAL A 202 -1.00 7.07 8.19
CA VAL A 202 -1.08 5.60 8.12
C VAL A 202 -2.52 5.15 8.37
N LYS A 203 -3.22 5.80 9.29
CA LYS A 203 -4.65 5.57 9.52
C LYS A 203 -5.45 5.84 8.25
N GLU A 204 -5.28 7.01 7.65
CA GLU A 204 -5.97 7.42 6.43
C GLU A 204 -5.67 6.45 5.27
N ALA A 205 -4.39 6.11 5.05
CA ALA A 205 -4.01 5.11 4.05
C ALA A 205 -4.65 3.73 4.31
N SER A 206 -4.71 3.29 5.58
CA SER A 206 -5.37 2.04 5.94
C SER A 206 -6.87 2.07 5.65
N GLU A 207 -7.55 3.17 5.97
CA GLU A 207 -8.98 3.36 5.67
C GLU A 207 -9.22 3.37 4.16
N ILE A 208 -8.38 4.06 3.39
CA ILE A 208 -8.43 4.07 1.92
C ILE A 208 -8.32 2.64 1.36
N ILE A 209 -7.29 1.89 1.78
CA ILE A 209 -6.99 0.56 1.27
C ILE A 209 -8.10 -0.45 1.63
N GLN A 210 -8.69 -0.33 2.82
CA GLN A 210 -9.78 -1.21 3.26
C GLN A 210 -11.08 -1.03 2.45
N ARG A 211 -11.25 0.07 1.72
CA ARG A 211 -12.40 0.26 0.82
C ARG A 211 -12.35 -0.65 -0.41
N TRP A 212 -11.18 -1.17 -0.78
CA TRP A 212 -11.00 -2.02 -1.95
C TRP A 212 -11.19 -3.50 -1.61
N ASP A 213 -12.40 -4.01 -1.86
CA ASP A 213 -12.76 -5.41 -1.61
C ASP A 213 -12.13 -6.36 -2.64
N MET A 214 -10.87 -6.72 -2.37
CA MET A 214 -10.09 -7.64 -3.19
C MET A 214 -10.72 -9.04 -3.28
N ARG A 215 -11.40 -9.50 -2.24
CA ARG A 215 -12.05 -10.82 -2.23
C ARG A 215 -13.19 -10.85 -3.25
N ARG A 216 -14.03 -9.82 -3.21
CA ARG A 216 -15.12 -9.65 -4.16
C ARG A 216 -14.58 -9.51 -5.58
N ALA A 217 -13.56 -8.68 -5.80
CA ALA A 217 -12.97 -8.51 -7.13
C ALA A 217 -12.34 -9.81 -7.66
N ALA A 218 -11.56 -10.54 -6.85
CA ALA A 218 -10.98 -11.82 -7.23
C ALA A 218 -12.04 -12.86 -7.60
N SER A 219 -13.19 -12.89 -6.90
CA SER A 219 -14.30 -13.78 -7.28
C SER A 219 -14.88 -13.47 -8.67
N GLN A 220 -14.79 -12.21 -9.11
CA GLN A 220 -15.24 -11.80 -10.43
C GLN A 220 -14.22 -12.10 -11.52
N VAL A 221 -12.93 -12.05 -11.19
CA VAL A 221 -11.87 -12.53 -12.09
C VAL A 221 -12.01 -14.03 -12.34
N ALA A 222 -12.20 -14.83 -11.28
CA ALA A 222 -12.42 -16.27 -11.41
C ALA A 222 -13.67 -16.60 -12.25
N TYR A 223 -14.73 -15.79 -12.14
CA TYR A 223 -15.89 -15.90 -13.02
C TYR A 223 -15.52 -15.61 -14.49
N ALA A 224 -14.72 -14.57 -14.76
CA ALA A 224 -14.28 -14.25 -16.12
C ALA A 224 -13.49 -15.40 -16.74
N GLU A 225 -12.52 -15.98 -16.02
CA GLU A 225 -11.75 -17.15 -16.47
C GLU A 225 -12.64 -18.31 -16.87
N ALA A 226 -13.62 -18.65 -16.01
CA ALA A 226 -14.56 -19.73 -16.26
C ALA A 226 -15.42 -19.49 -17.51
N GLN A 227 -15.83 -18.24 -17.77
CA GLN A 227 -16.62 -17.90 -18.95
C GLN A 227 -15.80 -17.84 -20.24
N LEU A 228 -14.52 -17.47 -20.15
CA LEU A 228 -13.61 -17.43 -21.30
C LEU A 228 -13.05 -18.80 -21.67
N GLY A 229 -13.18 -19.80 -20.78
CA GLY A 229 -12.60 -21.12 -21.00
C GLY A 229 -11.07 -21.14 -20.96
N GLY A 230 -10.48 -20.16 -20.27
CA GLY A 230 -9.03 -19.98 -20.14
C GLY A 230 -8.60 -19.86 -18.68
N ARG A 231 -7.30 -19.69 -18.46
CA ARG A 231 -6.71 -19.34 -17.17
C ARG A 231 -5.75 -18.18 -17.36
N PHE A 232 -5.85 -17.19 -16.51
CA PHE A 232 -4.88 -16.12 -16.41
C PHE A 232 -3.69 -16.58 -15.56
N THR A 233 -2.59 -15.86 -15.62
CA THR A 233 -1.48 -16.07 -14.68
C THR A 233 -1.85 -15.60 -13.28
N ASP A 234 -1.19 -16.13 -12.24
CA ASP A 234 -1.42 -15.74 -10.84
C ASP A 234 -1.30 -14.22 -10.63
N ASP A 235 -0.25 -13.60 -11.21
CA ASP A 235 -0.04 -12.15 -11.17
C ASP A 235 -1.14 -11.39 -11.93
N ALA A 236 -1.57 -11.90 -13.09
CA ALA A 236 -2.63 -11.28 -13.88
C ALA A 236 -3.99 -11.32 -13.14
N VAL A 237 -4.30 -12.40 -12.43
CA VAL A 237 -5.48 -12.50 -11.58
C VAL A 237 -5.45 -11.45 -10.47
N LEU A 238 -4.31 -11.33 -9.79
CA LEU A 238 -4.12 -10.37 -8.70
C LEU A 238 -4.21 -8.92 -9.19
N HIS A 239 -3.55 -8.59 -10.29
CA HIS A 239 -3.56 -7.26 -10.87
C HIS A 239 -4.96 -6.88 -11.37
N LEU A 240 -5.63 -7.77 -12.09
CA LEU A 240 -7.00 -7.53 -12.55
C LEU A 240 -7.97 -7.34 -11.38
N ALA A 241 -7.83 -8.15 -10.32
CA ALA A 241 -8.63 -7.98 -9.10
C ALA A 241 -8.40 -6.60 -8.44
N LEU A 242 -7.16 -6.12 -8.40
CA LEU A 242 -6.82 -4.80 -7.86
C LEU A 242 -7.51 -3.69 -8.66
N VAL A 243 -7.36 -3.71 -9.99
CA VAL A 243 -7.94 -2.71 -10.88
C VAL A 243 -9.47 -2.70 -10.79
N LEU A 244 -10.10 -3.88 -10.74
CA LEU A 244 -11.55 -3.99 -10.57
C LEU A 244 -12.04 -3.50 -9.21
N ALA A 245 -11.27 -3.74 -8.13
CA ALA A 245 -11.61 -3.24 -6.80
C ALA A 245 -11.53 -1.71 -6.72
N ILE A 246 -10.48 -1.11 -7.29
CA ILE A 246 -10.32 0.35 -7.38
C ILE A 246 -11.47 0.94 -8.22
N GLN A 247 -11.71 0.40 -9.41
CA GLN A 247 -12.80 0.84 -10.29
C GLN A 247 -14.15 0.75 -9.57
N ALA A 248 -14.41 -0.36 -8.86
CA ALA A 248 -15.68 -0.55 -8.19
C ALA A 248 -15.96 0.53 -7.14
N GLN A 249 -14.94 0.86 -6.36
CA GLN A 249 -15.00 1.88 -5.33
C GLN A 249 -15.16 3.28 -5.94
N ARG A 250 -14.37 3.64 -6.97
CA ARG A 250 -14.47 4.95 -7.63
C ARG A 250 -15.83 5.20 -8.28
N VAL A 251 -16.42 4.18 -8.91
CA VAL A 251 -17.77 4.26 -9.49
C VAL A 251 -18.83 4.44 -8.40
N GLN A 252 -18.66 3.82 -7.22
CA GLN A 252 -19.57 4.01 -6.08
C GLN A 252 -19.52 5.45 -5.54
N ASP A 253 -18.35 6.09 -5.58
CA ASP A 253 -18.15 7.50 -5.21
C ASP A 253 -18.65 8.47 -6.31
N GLY A 254 -19.14 7.97 -7.45
CA GLY A 254 -19.67 8.79 -8.55
C GLY A 254 -18.63 9.18 -9.61
N HIS A 255 -17.40 8.69 -9.49
CA HIS A 255 -16.34 8.96 -10.47
C HIS A 255 -16.39 7.96 -11.61
N VAL A 256 -16.62 8.45 -12.82
CA VAL A 256 -16.73 7.63 -14.03
C VAL A 256 -15.72 8.02 -15.10
N THR A 257 -15.19 7.02 -15.79
CA THR A 257 -14.30 7.14 -16.93
C THR A 257 -15.09 7.39 -18.21
N ALA A 258 -14.47 8.10 -19.15
CA ALA A 258 -14.95 8.21 -20.52
C ALA A 258 -14.35 7.12 -21.41
N VAL A 259 -15.18 6.47 -22.23
CA VAL A 259 -14.74 5.58 -23.31
C VAL A 259 -15.35 6.08 -24.62
N SER A 260 -14.56 6.11 -25.69
CA SER A 260 -15.05 6.63 -26.98
C SER A 260 -16.22 5.79 -27.51
N PRO A 261 -17.24 6.42 -28.13
CA PRO A 261 -18.42 5.72 -28.63
C PRO A 261 -18.09 4.58 -29.60
N THR A 262 -17.14 4.80 -30.52
CA THR A 262 -16.69 3.78 -31.49
C THR A 262 -16.09 2.56 -30.80
N ARG A 263 -15.30 2.77 -29.74
CA ARG A 263 -14.71 1.67 -28.96
C ARG A 263 -15.78 0.93 -28.17
N LEU A 264 -16.75 1.63 -27.59
CA LEU A 264 -17.88 1.00 -26.91
C LEU A 264 -18.72 0.14 -27.84
N GLN A 265 -19.02 0.64 -29.04
CA GLN A 265 -19.74 -0.15 -30.06
C GLN A 265 -18.98 -1.42 -30.42
N TRP A 266 -17.66 -1.32 -30.63
CA TRP A 266 -16.83 -2.51 -30.89
C TRP A 266 -16.87 -3.50 -29.71
N LEU A 267 -16.64 -3.02 -28.48
CA LEU A 267 -16.66 -3.86 -27.27
C LEU A 267 -18.00 -4.58 -27.10
N GLN A 268 -19.11 -3.92 -27.40
CA GLN A 268 -20.46 -4.48 -27.33
C GLN A 268 -20.71 -5.65 -28.28
N THR A 269 -19.92 -5.79 -29.35
CA THR A 269 -20.02 -6.92 -30.27
C THR A 269 -19.28 -8.17 -29.78
N LEU A 270 -18.40 -8.03 -28.78
CA LEU A 270 -17.56 -9.12 -28.30
C LEU A 270 -18.27 -9.97 -27.23
N PRO A 271 -17.98 -11.29 -27.15
CA PRO A 271 -18.49 -12.15 -26.08
C PRO A 271 -18.12 -11.65 -24.67
N THR A 272 -16.96 -11.00 -24.54
CA THR A 272 -16.47 -10.39 -23.29
C THR A 272 -17.40 -9.32 -22.74
N TRP A 273 -18.26 -8.70 -23.57
CA TRP A 273 -19.22 -7.71 -23.10
C TRP A 273 -20.18 -8.28 -22.06
N GLN A 274 -20.74 -9.47 -22.29
CA GLN A 274 -21.70 -10.08 -21.36
C GLN A 274 -21.04 -10.45 -20.03
N ILE A 275 -19.77 -10.86 -20.09
CA ILE A 275 -18.95 -11.13 -18.90
C ILE A 275 -18.76 -9.83 -18.11
N ALA A 276 -18.38 -8.75 -18.79
CA ALA A 276 -18.18 -7.44 -18.16
C ALA A 276 -19.48 -6.89 -17.54
N VAL A 277 -20.63 -7.04 -18.20
CA VAL A 277 -21.95 -6.68 -17.65
C VAL A 277 -22.24 -7.46 -16.37
N HIS A 278 -21.95 -8.76 -16.34
CA HIS A 278 -22.15 -9.57 -15.14
C HIS A 278 -21.25 -9.09 -13.99
N ILE A 279 -19.97 -8.88 -14.27
CA ILE A 279 -18.99 -8.44 -13.27
C ILE A 279 -19.39 -7.09 -12.69
N ALA A 280 -19.73 -6.11 -13.52
CA ALA A 280 -20.25 -4.82 -13.10
C ALA A 280 -21.44 -4.94 -12.10
N ARG A 281 -22.36 -5.90 -12.32
CA ARG A 281 -23.50 -6.14 -11.40
C ARG A 281 -23.01 -6.64 -10.06
N ARG A 282 -22.08 -7.59 -10.10
CA ARG A 282 -21.58 -8.26 -8.92
C ARG A 282 -20.59 -7.43 -8.14
N LEU A 283 -19.94 -6.42 -8.73
CA LEU A 283 -19.13 -5.41 -8.03
C LEU A 283 -19.97 -4.38 -7.27
N GLY A 284 -21.31 -4.43 -7.41
CA GLY A 284 -22.22 -3.68 -6.54
C GLY A 284 -22.57 -2.31 -7.06
N TRP A 285 -22.35 -2.06 -8.35
CA TRP A 285 -22.85 -0.85 -9.00
C TRP A 285 -24.37 -0.89 -8.94
N ARG A 286 -24.94 -0.03 -8.10
CA ARG A 286 -26.40 0.12 -8.02
C ARG A 286 -26.91 0.55 -9.38
N LYS A 287 -28.13 0.16 -9.72
CA LYS A 287 -28.93 0.87 -10.72
C LYS A 287 -29.18 2.28 -10.19
N VAL A 288 -28.20 3.17 -10.31
CA VAL A 288 -28.50 4.58 -10.58
C VAL A 288 -29.02 4.57 -12.01
N ASP A 289 -30.08 5.33 -12.30
CA ASP A 289 -31.02 5.12 -13.41
C ASP A 289 -30.43 5.03 -14.84
N THR A 290 -29.12 5.22 -15.00
CA THR A 290 -28.36 4.78 -16.17
C THR A 290 -27.04 4.16 -15.72
N TRP A 291 -26.83 2.88 -16.01
CA TRP A 291 -25.52 2.25 -15.88
C TRP A 291 -24.49 3.01 -16.72
N PRO A 292 -23.32 3.39 -16.17
CA PRO A 292 -22.29 4.01 -16.99
C PRO A 292 -21.73 2.95 -17.94
N VAL A 293 -22.27 2.89 -19.16
CA VAL A 293 -21.89 1.93 -20.22
C VAL A 293 -20.37 1.97 -20.48
N ALA A 294 -19.77 3.15 -20.31
CA ALA A 294 -18.32 3.36 -20.35
C ALA A 294 -17.55 2.47 -19.34
N GLU A 295 -18.05 2.31 -18.12
CA GLU A 295 -17.40 1.50 -17.07
C GLU A 295 -17.47 0.00 -17.37
N ILE A 296 -18.58 -0.45 -17.97
CA ILE A 296 -18.68 -1.84 -18.47
C ILE A 296 -17.65 -2.06 -19.58
N GLY A 297 -17.51 -1.10 -20.49
CA GLY A 297 -16.47 -1.14 -21.52
C GLY A 297 -15.08 -1.19 -20.92
N TYR A 298 -14.82 -0.43 -19.86
CA TYR A 298 -13.54 -0.44 -19.17
C TYR A 298 -13.24 -1.79 -18.50
N VAL A 299 -14.23 -2.45 -17.89
CA VAL A 299 -14.10 -3.83 -17.40
C VAL A 299 -13.74 -4.79 -18.54
N ALA A 300 -14.47 -4.70 -19.67
CA ALA A 300 -14.20 -5.54 -20.84
C ALA A 300 -12.78 -5.33 -21.40
N MET A 301 -12.30 -4.09 -21.43
CA MET A 301 -10.94 -3.76 -21.86
C MET A 301 -9.89 -4.40 -20.97
N HIS A 302 -10.06 -4.35 -19.64
CA HIS A 302 -9.13 -4.97 -18.70
C HIS A 302 -9.09 -6.48 -18.84
N ILE A 303 -10.25 -7.13 -18.97
CA ILE A 303 -10.33 -8.58 -19.21
C ILE A 303 -9.60 -8.96 -20.50
N LEU A 304 -9.79 -8.20 -21.58
CA LEU A 304 -9.14 -8.47 -22.87
C LEU A 304 -7.62 -8.21 -22.85
N ALA A 305 -7.16 -7.28 -22.02
CA ALA A 305 -5.74 -6.95 -21.87
C ALA A 305 -5.00 -7.90 -20.91
N THR A 306 -5.73 -8.76 -20.19
CA THR A 306 -5.17 -9.67 -19.20
C THR A 306 -4.58 -10.90 -19.92
N PRO A 307 -3.28 -11.21 -19.72
CA PRO A 307 -2.62 -12.34 -20.36
C PRO A 307 -2.97 -13.69 -19.74
#